data_AF-A0A7V3HM69-F1
#
_entry.id   AF-A0A7V3HM69-F1
#
_cell.length_a   1.000
_cell.length_b   1.000
_cell.length_c   1.000
_cell.angle_alpha   90.00
_cell.angle_beta   90.00
_cell.angle_gamma   90.00
#
_symmetry.space_group_name_H-M   'P 1'
#
loop_
_entity.id
_entity.type
_entity.pdbx_description
1 polymer ?
#
loop_
_entity_poly.entity_id
_entity_poly.type
_entity_poly.pdbx_seq_one_letter_code
_entity_poly.pdbx_strand_id
1 'polypeptide(L)'
;MEKERSPQGRFGWLVWVYLGLLVVLSFIPSPVGAGGPYWTDKAFHFAGYFFLAYFFLLATNGKGRPFALVMAAAIALLTESVQDLLPWREATLWDAFWGIVGASLAITLPKRAMLWLLRNFSTCFFVGYLPKAPATWATGIVLAVLYFAPLSPPVIFMLLLPLALLAFWSSDYAESLWGPDPRKVVIDEVLGAGLSVMFLPKTAIIYLLAFLLFRAFDIIKPPPVRQLDRMETPGAIVLDDVAAGLITNLSLWALVILTPIEEVGLKQVIDFILAR
;
A
#
# COMPACT_ATOMS: atom_id res chain seq x y z
N MET A 1 29.01 -24.57 2.11
CA MET A 1 27.92 -24.80 1.14
C MET A 1 26.66 -24.22 1.75
N GLU A 2 26.51 -22.91 1.62
CA GLU A 2 25.30 -22.22 2.06
C GLU A 2 24.22 -22.56 1.05
N LYS A 3 23.18 -23.26 1.51
CA LYS A 3 22.04 -23.65 0.68
C LYS A 3 21.43 -22.34 0.21
N GLU A 4 21.59 -21.99 -1.07
CA GLU A 4 20.83 -20.91 -1.70
C GLU A 4 19.36 -21.17 -1.38
N ARG A 5 18.84 -20.46 -0.37
CA ARG A 5 17.42 -20.47 -0.06
C ARG A 5 16.79 -19.76 -1.22
N SER A 6 16.34 -20.52 -2.22
CA SER A 6 15.55 -19.96 -3.30
C SER A 6 14.44 -19.10 -2.68
N PRO A 7 14.08 -17.93 -3.24
CA PRO A 7 12.96 -17.12 -2.76
C PRO A 7 11.61 -17.88 -2.72
N GLN A 8 11.61 -19.13 -3.20
CA GLN A 8 10.49 -19.98 -3.52
C GLN A 8 10.03 -20.72 -2.25
N GLY A 9 8.74 -20.57 -1.94
CA GLY A 9 8.11 -21.08 -0.72
C GLY A 9 7.97 -20.06 0.42
N ARG A 10 8.70 -18.94 0.38
CA ARG A 10 8.65 -17.89 1.43
C ARG A 10 7.36 -17.08 1.44
N PHE A 11 6.62 -17.07 0.34
CA PHE A 11 5.46 -16.18 0.14
C PHE A 11 4.10 -16.91 0.07
N GLY A 12 4.05 -18.20 0.40
CA GLY A 12 2.78 -18.94 0.44
C GLY A 12 1.77 -18.34 1.42
N TRP A 13 2.24 -17.69 2.48
CA TRP A 13 1.41 -16.97 3.46
C TRP A 13 0.77 -15.69 2.88
N LEU A 14 1.38 -15.06 1.86
CA LEU A 14 0.80 -13.88 1.21
C LEU A 14 -0.54 -14.20 0.57
N VAL A 15 -0.74 -15.42 0.07
CA VAL A 15 -2.04 -15.86 -0.46
C VAL A 15 -3.11 -15.71 0.62
N TRP A 16 -2.85 -16.21 1.82
CA TRP A 16 -3.82 -16.18 2.92
C TRP A 16 -4.07 -14.77 3.46
N VAL A 17 -3.00 -13.98 3.61
CA VAL A 17 -3.13 -12.58 4.05
C VAL A 17 -3.87 -11.74 3.00
N TYR A 18 -3.56 -11.93 1.72
CA TYR A 18 -4.23 -11.22 0.64
C TYR A 18 -5.69 -11.66 0.48
N LEU A 19 -5.99 -12.95 0.66
CA LEU A 19 -7.36 -13.44 0.71
C LEU A 19 -8.14 -12.84 1.88
N GLY A 20 -7.54 -12.80 3.07
CA GLY A 20 -8.14 -12.12 4.22
C GLY A 20 -8.42 -10.65 3.92
N LEU A 21 -7.48 -9.95 3.27
CA LEU A 21 -7.67 -8.58 2.84
C LEU A 21 -8.83 -8.45 1.83
N LEU A 22 -8.88 -9.28 0.78
CA LEU A 22 -9.99 -9.25 -0.19
C LEU A 22 -11.35 -9.50 0.48
N VAL A 23 -11.41 -10.42 1.42
CA VAL A 23 -12.62 -10.70 2.21
C VAL A 23 -13.01 -9.49 3.04
N VAL A 24 -12.08 -8.87 3.76
CA VAL A 24 -12.39 -7.64 4.53
C VAL A 24 -12.88 -6.53 3.60
N LEU A 25 -12.20 -6.32 2.47
CA LEU A 25 -12.58 -5.31 1.47
C LEU A 25 -13.95 -5.61 0.84
N SER A 26 -14.35 -6.88 0.69
CA SER A 26 -15.63 -7.24 0.09
C SER A 26 -16.84 -6.84 0.94
N PHE A 27 -16.69 -6.71 2.26
CA PHE A 27 -17.76 -6.26 3.17
C PHE A 27 -17.95 -4.74 3.20
N ILE A 28 -16.98 -3.97 2.72
CA ILE A 28 -17.03 -2.50 2.75
C ILE A 28 -18.16 -2.00 1.86
N PRO A 29 -19.01 -1.05 2.30
CA PRO A 29 -20.06 -0.48 1.46
C PRO A 29 -19.50 0.15 0.18
N SER A 30 -20.12 -0.17 -0.96
CA SER A 30 -19.86 0.49 -2.24
C SER A 30 -21.01 1.45 -2.56
N PRO A 31 -20.78 2.58 -3.26
CA PRO A 31 -21.85 3.48 -3.66
C PRO A 31 -22.89 2.73 -4.51
N VAL A 32 -24.05 2.47 -3.93
CA VAL A 32 -25.19 1.82 -4.60
C VAL A 32 -25.84 2.84 -5.56
N GLY A 33 -26.10 2.45 -6.81
CA GLY A 33 -26.99 3.21 -7.69
C GLY A 33 -26.37 4.09 -8.80
N ALA A 34 -25.11 3.90 -9.19
CA ALA A 34 -24.50 4.68 -10.29
C ALA A 34 -24.71 4.11 -11.71
N GLY A 35 -25.78 3.34 -11.97
CA GLY A 35 -26.35 3.08 -13.30
C GLY A 35 -25.41 2.73 -14.47
N GLY A 36 -24.21 2.23 -14.22
CA GLY A 36 -23.14 2.01 -15.20
C GLY A 36 -21.86 1.47 -14.53
N PRO A 37 -20.85 1.02 -15.31
CA PRO A 37 -19.63 0.48 -14.75
C PRO A 37 -18.87 1.58 -14.01
N TYR A 38 -18.86 1.49 -12.67
CA TYR A 38 -18.00 2.29 -11.84
C TYR A 38 -16.55 1.83 -12.09
N TRP A 39 -15.85 2.47 -13.03
CA TRP A 39 -14.58 1.96 -13.54
C TRP A 39 -13.50 1.78 -12.46
N THR A 40 -13.55 2.55 -11.38
CA THR A 40 -12.64 2.39 -10.24
C THR A 40 -12.89 1.06 -9.53
N ASP A 41 -14.15 0.68 -9.33
CA ASP A 41 -14.55 -0.60 -8.75
C ASP A 41 -14.05 -1.76 -9.63
N LYS A 42 -14.27 -1.66 -10.95
CA LYS A 42 -13.79 -2.67 -11.91
C LYS A 42 -12.27 -2.79 -11.92
N ALA A 43 -11.55 -1.67 -11.78
CA ALA A 43 -10.10 -1.66 -11.65
C ALA A 43 -9.62 -2.32 -10.34
N PHE A 44 -10.34 -2.15 -9.23
CA PHE A 44 -10.04 -2.84 -7.97
C PHE A 44 -10.25 -4.35 -8.09
N HIS A 45 -11.35 -4.80 -8.70
CA HIS A 45 -11.56 -6.23 -8.98
C HIS A 45 -10.45 -6.78 -9.88
N PHE A 46 -10.14 -6.12 -10.99
CA PHE A 46 -9.06 -6.53 -11.87
C PHE A 46 -7.71 -6.65 -11.14
N ALA A 47 -7.30 -5.60 -10.40
CA ALA A 47 -6.04 -5.59 -9.67
C ALA A 47 -6.02 -6.63 -8.55
N GLY A 48 -7.14 -6.75 -7.83
CA GLY A 48 -7.38 -7.73 -6.77
C GLY A 48 -7.05 -9.15 -7.22
N TYR A 49 -7.76 -9.61 -8.26
CA TYR A 49 -7.61 -10.98 -8.74
C TYR A 49 -6.33 -11.19 -9.57
N PHE A 50 -5.76 -10.13 -10.15
CA PHE A 50 -4.42 -10.19 -10.73
C PHE A 50 -3.37 -10.57 -9.68
N PHE A 51 -3.30 -9.85 -8.56
CA PHE A 51 -2.33 -10.13 -7.50
C PHE A 51 -2.61 -11.47 -6.82
N LEU A 52 -3.88 -11.81 -6.57
CA LEU A 52 -4.25 -13.10 -5.99
C LEU A 52 -3.76 -14.28 -6.85
N ALA A 53 -4.07 -14.27 -8.15
CA ALA A 53 -3.61 -15.30 -9.07
C ALA A 53 -2.08 -15.36 -9.14
N TYR A 54 -1.42 -14.20 -9.12
CA TYR A 54 0.02 -14.16 -9.10
C TYR A 54 0.62 -14.75 -7.80
N PHE A 55 0.03 -14.49 -6.64
CA PHE A 55 0.46 -15.10 -5.38
C PHE A 55 0.27 -16.63 -5.38
N PHE A 56 -0.79 -17.14 -6.00
CA PHE A 56 -0.92 -18.59 -6.24
C PHE A 56 0.21 -19.14 -7.14
N LEU A 57 0.63 -18.39 -8.16
CA LEU A 57 1.79 -18.77 -8.97
C LEU A 57 3.06 -18.79 -8.13
N LEU A 58 3.29 -17.81 -7.27
CA LEU A 58 4.44 -17.82 -6.37
C LEU A 58 4.41 -19.03 -5.43
N ALA A 59 3.26 -19.32 -4.84
CA ALA A 59 3.06 -20.45 -3.94
C ALA A 59 3.31 -21.81 -4.65
N THR A 60 2.98 -21.90 -5.94
CA THR A 60 3.16 -23.11 -6.77
C THR A 60 4.46 -23.10 -7.59
N ASN A 61 5.37 -22.16 -7.32
CA ASN A 61 6.62 -21.98 -8.06
C ASN A 61 6.44 -21.88 -9.59
N GLY A 62 5.37 -21.21 -10.01
CA GLY A 62 5.00 -20.98 -11.41
C GLY A 62 4.47 -22.21 -12.16
N LYS A 63 4.44 -23.38 -11.52
CA LYS A 63 3.99 -24.64 -12.16
C LYS A 63 2.46 -24.78 -12.14
N GLY A 64 1.76 -24.11 -11.24
CA GLY A 64 0.32 -24.20 -11.06
C GLY A 64 -0.49 -23.16 -11.82
N ARG A 65 -0.18 -22.83 -13.08
CA ARG A 65 -0.94 -21.80 -13.83
C ARG A 65 -2.44 -22.11 -13.95
N PRO A 66 -2.85 -23.33 -14.35
CA PRO A 66 -4.29 -23.66 -14.40
C PRO A 66 -4.91 -23.59 -13.01
N PHE A 67 -4.22 -24.10 -11.99
CA PHE A 67 -4.67 -24.05 -10.61
C PHE A 67 -4.88 -22.61 -10.12
N ALA A 68 -3.90 -21.71 -10.34
CA ALA A 68 -3.98 -20.31 -9.94
C ALA A 68 -5.18 -19.59 -10.57
N LEU A 69 -5.43 -19.83 -11.87
CA LEU A 69 -6.58 -19.25 -12.56
C LEU A 69 -7.90 -19.79 -12.02
N VAL A 70 -8.02 -21.12 -11.88
CA VAL A 70 -9.24 -21.75 -11.35
C VAL A 70 -9.54 -21.26 -9.94
N MET A 71 -8.53 -21.19 -9.07
CA MET A 71 -8.72 -20.70 -7.70
C MET A 71 -9.11 -19.23 -7.68
N ALA A 72 -8.41 -18.36 -8.42
CA ALA A 72 -8.76 -16.94 -8.46
C ALA A 72 -10.16 -16.70 -9.03
N ALA A 73 -10.56 -17.42 -10.09
CA ALA A 73 -11.89 -17.35 -10.68
C ALA A 73 -12.98 -17.86 -9.73
N ALA A 74 -12.75 -18.98 -9.05
CA ALA A 74 -13.68 -19.52 -8.07
C ALA A 74 -13.87 -18.56 -6.89
N ILE A 75 -12.79 -17.93 -6.42
CA ILE A 75 -12.85 -16.93 -5.35
C ILE A 75 -13.56 -15.68 -5.83
N ALA A 76 -13.33 -15.23 -7.08
CA ALA A 76 -14.07 -14.11 -7.66
C ALA A 76 -15.58 -14.33 -7.66
N LEU A 77 -16.02 -15.48 -8.16
CA LEU A 77 -17.43 -15.85 -8.17
C LEU A 77 -18.00 -16.00 -6.76
N LEU A 78 -17.24 -16.59 -5.83
CA LEU A 78 -17.65 -16.73 -4.43
C LEU A 78 -17.81 -15.36 -3.76
N THR A 79 -16.88 -14.44 -3.96
CA THR A 79 -16.94 -13.09 -3.39
C THR A 79 -18.19 -12.36 -3.89
N GLU A 80 -18.48 -12.40 -5.19
CA GLU A 80 -19.73 -11.83 -5.72
C GLU A 80 -20.96 -12.51 -5.12
N SER A 81 -20.97 -13.85 -5.03
CA SER A 81 -22.10 -14.58 -4.44
C SER A 81 -22.35 -14.21 -2.97
N VAL A 82 -21.28 -13.95 -2.20
CA VAL A 82 -21.39 -13.50 -0.82
C VAL A 82 -21.84 -12.04 -0.75
N GLN A 83 -21.36 -11.18 -1.65
CA GLN A 83 -21.76 -9.78 -1.70
C GLN A 83 -23.23 -9.61 -2.08
N ASP A 84 -23.79 -10.50 -2.90
CA ASP A 84 -25.22 -10.52 -3.24
C ASP A 84 -26.12 -10.78 -2.01
N LEU A 85 -25.57 -11.40 -0.95
CA LEU A 85 -26.27 -11.62 0.32
C LEU A 85 -26.24 -10.39 1.24
N LEU A 86 -25.44 -9.37 0.93
CA LEU A 86 -25.28 -8.18 1.77
C LEU A 86 -26.20 -7.05 1.26
N PRO A 87 -27.08 -6.49 2.12
CA PRO A 87 -28.10 -5.54 1.67
C PRO A 87 -27.57 -4.16 1.23
N TRP A 88 -26.28 -3.89 1.43
CA TRP A 88 -25.58 -2.66 1.03
C TRP A 88 -24.54 -2.90 -0.09
N ARG A 89 -24.61 -4.05 -0.76
CA ARG A 89 -23.80 -4.41 -1.91
C ARG A 89 -24.72 -4.83 -3.05
N GLU A 90 -24.29 -4.55 -4.27
CA GLU A 90 -24.86 -5.13 -5.47
C GLU A 90 -23.80 -6.02 -6.07
N ALA A 91 -24.05 -7.33 -6.15
CA ALA A 91 -23.17 -8.23 -6.87
C ALA A 91 -23.34 -7.99 -8.36
N THR A 92 -22.22 -7.91 -9.09
CA THR A 92 -22.30 -7.81 -10.55
C THR A 92 -21.45 -8.90 -11.18
N LEU A 93 -22.03 -9.65 -12.13
CA LEU A 93 -21.26 -10.58 -12.95
C LEU A 93 -20.12 -9.87 -13.71
N TRP A 94 -20.23 -8.54 -13.87
CA TRP A 94 -19.17 -7.69 -14.40
C TRP A 94 -17.93 -7.63 -13.49
N ASP A 95 -18.09 -7.67 -12.17
CA ASP A 95 -16.97 -7.68 -11.23
C ASP A 95 -16.23 -9.00 -11.23
N ALA A 96 -16.97 -10.12 -11.21
CA ALA A 96 -16.38 -11.44 -11.42
C ALA A 96 -15.65 -11.53 -12.76
N PHE A 97 -16.22 -10.96 -13.83
CA PHE A 97 -15.56 -10.91 -15.15
C PHE A 97 -14.21 -10.17 -15.08
N TRP A 98 -14.17 -8.94 -14.54
CA TRP A 98 -12.92 -8.19 -14.42
C TRP A 98 -11.90 -8.88 -13.50
N GLY A 99 -12.37 -9.57 -12.46
CA GLY A 99 -11.52 -10.43 -11.65
C GLY A 99 -10.86 -11.56 -12.44
N ILE A 100 -11.64 -12.27 -13.26
CA ILE A 100 -11.13 -13.34 -14.13
C ILE A 100 -10.16 -12.80 -15.18
N VAL A 101 -10.43 -11.62 -15.75
CA VAL A 101 -9.52 -10.94 -16.69
C VAL A 101 -8.19 -10.60 -16.01
N GLY A 102 -8.23 -10.07 -14.79
CA GLY A 102 -7.03 -9.80 -13.99
C GLY A 102 -6.22 -11.07 -13.71
N ALA A 103 -6.87 -12.14 -13.25
CA ALA A 103 -6.24 -13.43 -13.01
C ALA A 103 -5.61 -14.03 -14.28
N SER A 104 -6.30 -13.91 -15.42
CA SER A 104 -5.83 -14.39 -16.72
C SER A 104 -4.58 -13.63 -17.18
N LEU A 105 -4.53 -12.31 -16.98
CA LEU A 105 -3.34 -11.54 -17.28
C LEU A 105 -2.18 -11.98 -16.37
N ALA A 106 -2.41 -12.17 -15.08
CA ALA A 106 -1.37 -12.58 -14.13
C ALA A 106 -0.69 -13.91 -14.51
N ILE A 107 -1.45 -14.90 -14.98
CA ILE A 107 -0.90 -16.23 -15.36
C ILE A 107 -0.23 -16.25 -16.73
N THR A 108 -0.59 -15.33 -17.62
CA THR A 108 -0.02 -15.20 -18.96
C THR A 108 1.17 -14.26 -19.01
N LEU A 109 1.27 -13.33 -18.04
CA LEU A 109 2.33 -12.34 -17.99
C LEU A 109 3.71 -13.02 -17.89
N PRO A 110 4.67 -12.68 -18.78
CA PRO A 110 6.02 -13.22 -18.69
C PRO A 110 6.67 -12.86 -17.36
N LYS A 111 7.43 -13.79 -16.76
CA LYS A 111 8.14 -13.55 -15.48
C LYS A 111 8.96 -12.25 -15.52
N ARG A 112 9.69 -12.00 -16.61
CA ARG A 112 10.47 -10.75 -16.82
C ARG A 112 9.64 -9.47 -16.70
N ALA A 113 8.39 -9.49 -17.18
CA ALA A 113 7.50 -8.34 -17.14
C ALA A 113 6.99 -8.11 -15.71
N MET A 114 6.67 -9.18 -14.97
CA MET A 114 6.33 -9.02 -13.55
C MET A 114 7.50 -8.50 -12.73
N LEU A 115 8.70 -9.05 -12.92
CA LEU A 115 9.89 -8.57 -12.22
C LEU A 115 10.17 -7.09 -12.55
N TRP A 116 9.96 -6.70 -13.81
CA TRP A 116 10.00 -5.29 -14.19
C TRP A 116 8.94 -4.46 -13.44
N LEU A 117 7.69 -4.93 -13.33
CA LEU A 117 6.65 -4.23 -12.58
C LEU A 117 7.04 -4.05 -11.11
N LEU A 118 7.50 -5.12 -10.43
CA LEU A 118 7.93 -5.06 -9.02
C LEU A 118 9.06 -4.08 -8.79
N ARG A 119 10.04 -4.07 -9.69
CA ARG A 119 11.13 -3.10 -9.64
C ARG A 119 10.61 -1.66 -9.78
N ASN A 120 9.61 -1.43 -10.62
CA ASN A 120 9.04 -0.09 -10.76
C ASN A 120 8.21 0.28 -9.53
N PHE A 121 7.42 -0.65 -8.97
CA PHE A 121 6.67 -0.42 -7.74
C PHE A 121 7.58 -0.09 -6.56
N SER A 122 8.65 -0.86 -6.34
CA SER A 122 9.60 -0.57 -5.24
C SER A 122 10.24 0.81 -5.36
N THR A 123 10.46 1.30 -6.59
CA THR A 123 10.99 2.66 -6.83
C THR A 123 9.91 3.74 -6.94
N CYS A 124 8.64 3.42 -6.71
CA CYS A 124 7.48 4.27 -6.97
C CYS A 124 7.51 4.94 -8.36
N PHE A 125 7.67 4.14 -9.41
CA PHE A 125 7.73 4.58 -10.81
C PHE A 125 8.70 5.76 -11.01
N PHE A 126 9.97 5.49 -10.74
CA PHE A 126 11.11 6.37 -10.95
C PHE A 126 11.46 7.39 -9.85
N VAL A 127 10.60 7.59 -8.85
CA VAL A 127 10.91 8.45 -7.70
C VAL A 127 12.20 8.01 -7.00
N GLY A 128 12.40 6.70 -6.88
CA GLY A 128 13.62 6.09 -6.34
C GLY A 128 14.93 6.43 -7.08
N TYR A 129 14.87 6.99 -8.28
CA TYR A 129 16.05 7.44 -9.03
C TYR A 129 16.31 8.95 -8.93
N LEU A 130 15.48 9.70 -8.19
CA LEU A 130 15.67 11.13 -8.02
C LEU A 130 16.96 11.44 -7.24
N PRO A 131 17.64 12.57 -7.52
CA PRO A 131 18.97 12.83 -7.00
C PRO A 131 18.98 13.14 -5.49
N LYS A 132 20.14 12.89 -4.87
CA LYS A 132 20.54 13.20 -3.48
C LYS A 132 19.80 12.45 -2.38
N ALA A 133 18.47 12.48 -2.37
CA ALA A 133 17.65 11.89 -1.31
C ALA A 133 16.30 11.36 -1.88
N PRO A 134 16.30 10.19 -2.54
CA PRO A 134 15.08 9.60 -3.13
C PRO A 134 13.93 9.45 -2.13
N ALA A 135 14.23 9.02 -0.91
CA ALA A 135 13.28 8.93 0.20
C ALA A 135 12.55 10.26 0.45
N THR A 136 13.29 11.37 0.54
CA THR A 136 12.72 12.70 0.76
C THR A 136 11.77 13.10 -0.37
N TRP A 137 12.09 12.76 -1.62
CA TRP A 137 11.18 12.98 -2.74
C TRP A 137 9.92 12.14 -2.62
N ALA A 138 10.04 10.86 -2.28
CA ALA A 138 8.91 9.96 -2.10
C ALA A 138 7.96 10.46 -0.99
N THR A 139 8.50 10.79 0.19
CA THR A 139 7.74 11.37 1.31
C THR A 139 7.02 12.66 0.89
N GLY A 140 7.73 13.58 0.23
CA GLY A 140 7.15 14.86 -0.19
C GLY A 140 6.03 14.68 -1.23
N ILE A 141 6.27 13.83 -2.23
CA ILE A 141 5.30 13.56 -3.30
C ILE A 141 4.04 12.89 -2.74
N VAL A 142 4.17 11.84 -1.91
CA VAL A 142 2.98 11.17 -1.37
C VAL A 142 2.16 12.10 -0.48
N LEU A 143 2.81 12.90 0.37
CA LEU A 143 2.11 13.85 1.24
C LEU A 143 1.44 14.94 0.41
N ALA A 144 2.08 15.47 -0.63
CA ALA A 144 1.47 16.43 -1.54
C ALA A 144 0.25 15.83 -2.26
N VAL A 145 0.36 14.61 -2.78
CA VAL A 145 -0.75 13.89 -3.41
C VAL A 145 -1.91 13.73 -2.44
N LEU A 146 -1.65 13.25 -1.21
CA LEU A 146 -2.70 13.04 -0.21
C LEU A 146 -3.35 14.35 0.28
N TYR A 147 -2.59 15.45 0.27
CA TYR A 147 -3.08 16.79 0.64
C TYR A 147 -4.07 17.32 -0.41
N PHE A 148 -3.68 17.29 -1.69
CA PHE A 148 -4.48 17.85 -2.77
C PHE A 148 -5.58 16.89 -3.28
N ALA A 149 -5.43 15.58 -3.06
CA ALA A 149 -6.42 14.63 -3.53
C ALA A 149 -7.70 14.68 -2.67
N PRO A 150 -8.89 14.67 -3.29
CA PRO A 150 -10.18 14.68 -2.60
C PRO A 150 -10.54 13.27 -2.06
N LEU A 151 -9.58 12.61 -1.41
CA LEU A 151 -9.75 11.28 -0.81
C LEU A 151 -10.14 11.39 0.66
N SER A 152 -11.15 10.62 1.08
CA SER A 152 -11.51 10.51 2.50
C SER A 152 -10.50 9.61 3.23
N PRO A 153 -10.30 9.78 4.56
CA PRO A 153 -9.39 8.92 5.32
C PRO A 153 -9.68 7.42 5.17
N PRO A 154 -10.95 6.94 5.20
CA PRO A 154 -11.23 5.53 4.94
C PRO A 154 -10.75 5.04 3.57
N VAL A 155 -10.89 5.87 2.52
CA VAL A 155 -10.39 5.52 1.17
C VAL A 155 -8.87 5.43 1.16
N ILE A 156 -8.16 6.36 1.81
CA ILE A 156 -6.69 6.31 1.91
C ILE A 156 -6.27 5.03 2.64
N PHE A 157 -6.92 4.68 3.76
CA PHE A 157 -6.64 3.44 4.48
C PHE A 157 -6.82 2.20 3.59
N MET A 158 -7.92 2.14 2.82
CA MET A 158 -8.19 1.05 1.87
C MET A 158 -7.14 0.97 0.75
N LEU A 159 -6.52 2.09 0.35
CA LEU A 159 -5.43 2.11 -0.62
C LEU A 159 -4.08 1.69 -0.02
N LEU A 160 -3.82 2.06 1.24
CA LEU A 160 -2.56 1.73 1.93
C LEU A 160 -2.46 0.23 2.26
N LEU A 161 -3.57 -0.46 2.54
CA LEU A 161 -3.57 -1.90 2.84
C LEU A 161 -2.98 -2.78 1.70
N PRO A 162 -3.50 -2.74 0.46
CA PRO A 162 -2.90 -3.50 -0.65
C PRO A 162 -1.53 -2.95 -1.03
N LEU A 163 -1.29 -1.64 -0.86
CA LEU A 163 0.04 -1.06 -1.08
C LEU A 163 1.06 -1.62 -0.10
N ALA A 164 0.69 -1.88 1.16
CA ALA A 164 1.57 -2.50 2.15
C ALA A 164 2.04 -3.87 1.68
N LEU A 165 1.11 -4.74 1.26
CA LEU A 165 1.46 -6.07 0.75
C LEU A 165 2.35 -5.99 -0.50
N LEU A 166 2.09 -5.03 -1.38
CA LEU A 166 2.94 -4.76 -2.53
C LEU A 166 4.31 -4.22 -2.13
N ALA A 167 4.41 -3.39 -1.09
CA ALA A 167 5.65 -2.87 -0.54
C ALA A 167 6.51 -4.01 0.02
N PHE A 168 5.94 -4.88 0.87
CA PHE A 168 6.64 -6.07 1.40
C PHE A 168 7.22 -6.92 0.28
N TRP A 169 6.40 -7.22 -0.72
CA TRP A 169 6.80 -8.12 -1.79
C TRP A 169 7.78 -7.49 -2.79
N SER A 170 7.55 -6.24 -3.18
CA SER A 170 8.42 -5.54 -4.14
C SER A 170 9.78 -5.16 -3.52
N SER A 171 9.83 -4.88 -2.22
CA SER A 171 11.07 -4.57 -1.50
C SER A 171 11.95 -5.81 -1.34
N ASP A 172 11.42 -6.96 -0.94
CA ASP A 172 12.20 -8.22 -0.90
C ASP A 172 12.78 -8.57 -2.28
N TYR A 173 11.98 -8.39 -3.35
CA TYR A 173 12.49 -8.57 -4.71
C TYR A 173 13.60 -7.57 -5.04
N ALA A 174 13.44 -6.30 -4.69
CA ALA A 174 14.45 -5.27 -4.94
C ALA A 174 15.75 -5.52 -4.15
N GLU A 175 15.66 -6.00 -2.91
CA GLU A 175 16.82 -6.40 -2.11
C GLU A 175 17.59 -7.56 -2.75
N SER A 176 16.87 -8.54 -3.32
CA SER A 176 17.50 -9.63 -4.08
C SER A 176 18.23 -9.16 -5.34
N LEU A 177 17.88 -7.98 -5.88
CA LEU A 177 18.46 -7.41 -7.09
C LEU A 177 19.61 -6.44 -6.80
N TRP A 178 19.52 -5.65 -5.74
CA TRP A 178 20.40 -4.52 -5.46
C TRP A 178 21.18 -4.63 -4.14
N GLY A 179 20.97 -5.68 -3.35
CA GLY A 179 21.56 -5.84 -2.03
C GLY A 179 20.64 -5.35 -0.90
N PRO A 180 21.05 -5.49 0.36
CA PRO A 180 20.23 -5.06 1.50
C PRO A 180 20.01 -3.54 1.49
N ASP A 181 18.79 -3.12 1.83
CA ASP A 181 18.37 -1.72 1.95
C ASP A 181 18.84 -0.81 0.79
N PRO A 182 18.40 -1.06 -0.47
CA PRO A 182 18.78 -0.22 -1.59
C PRO A 182 18.10 1.15 -1.47
N ARG A 183 18.89 2.22 -1.49
CA ARG A 183 18.43 3.64 -1.51
C ARG A 183 17.36 4.01 -2.56
N LYS A 184 17.14 3.14 -3.54
CA LYS A 184 16.17 3.34 -4.63
C LYS A 184 14.80 2.76 -4.29
N VAL A 185 14.71 1.87 -3.31
CA VAL A 185 13.44 1.40 -2.75
C VAL A 185 12.89 2.55 -1.92
N VAL A 186 11.68 2.98 -2.26
CA VAL A 186 11.00 4.13 -1.62
C VAL A 186 9.50 3.87 -1.45
N ILE A 187 9.05 2.62 -1.64
CA ILE A 187 7.64 2.24 -1.51
C ILE A 187 7.23 2.09 -0.04
N ASP A 188 8.16 1.65 0.79
CA ASP A 188 8.17 1.77 2.25
C ASP A 188 7.96 3.22 2.70
N GLU A 189 8.69 4.16 2.10
CA GLU A 189 8.59 5.59 2.42
C GLU A 189 7.20 6.14 2.11
N VAL A 190 6.64 5.74 0.96
CA VAL A 190 5.27 6.10 0.55
C VAL A 190 4.25 5.55 1.54
N LEU A 191 4.44 4.30 1.99
CA LEU A 191 3.54 3.64 2.94
C LEU A 191 3.60 4.30 4.32
N GLY A 192 4.80 4.52 4.86
CA GLY A 192 5.02 5.14 6.17
C GLY A 192 4.54 6.59 6.21
N ALA A 193 4.89 7.40 5.21
CA ALA A 193 4.42 8.78 5.12
C ALA A 193 2.90 8.87 4.88
N GLY A 194 2.33 7.97 4.08
CA GLY A 194 0.87 7.87 3.93
C GLY A 194 0.16 7.57 5.24
N LEU A 195 0.72 6.65 6.04
CA LEU A 195 0.20 6.31 7.37
C LEU A 195 0.31 7.50 8.35
N SER A 196 1.35 8.31 8.23
CA SER A 196 1.63 9.42 9.16
C SER A 196 0.50 10.47 9.24
N VAL A 197 -0.24 10.69 8.15
CA VAL A 197 -1.34 11.69 8.07
C VAL A 197 -2.73 11.08 8.25
N MET A 198 -2.82 9.78 8.52
CA MET A 198 -4.10 9.08 8.60
C MET A 198 -5.02 9.65 9.67
N PHE A 199 -6.27 9.90 9.27
CA PHE A 199 -7.35 10.43 10.11
C PHE A 199 -7.08 11.82 10.73
N LEU A 200 -6.00 12.51 10.34
CA LEU A 200 -5.71 13.86 10.81
C LEU A 200 -6.40 14.93 9.93
N PRO A 201 -6.65 16.14 10.49
CA PRO A 201 -7.15 17.26 9.70
C PRO A 201 -6.24 17.60 8.51
N LYS A 202 -6.82 17.80 7.33
CA LYS A 202 -6.09 18.17 6.10
C LYS A 202 -5.66 19.63 6.09
N THR A 203 -4.67 19.98 6.91
CA THR A 203 -4.07 21.32 6.96
C THR A 203 -2.62 21.30 6.50
N ALA A 204 -2.15 22.40 5.91
CA ALA A 204 -0.77 22.50 5.43
C ALA A 204 0.26 22.32 6.55
N ILE A 205 -0.05 22.82 7.75
CA ILE A 205 0.81 22.68 8.93
C ILE A 205 0.94 21.22 9.38
N ILE A 206 -0.16 20.46 9.40
CA ILE A 206 -0.11 19.03 9.76
C ILE A 206 0.71 18.25 8.75
N TYR A 207 0.55 18.51 7.45
CA TYR A 207 1.31 17.81 6.42
C TYR A 207 2.79 18.19 6.42
N LEU A 208 3.13 19.45 6.71
CA LEU A 208 4.51 19.88 6.90
C LEU A 208 5.13 19.21 8.14
N LEU A 209 4.42 19.20 9.27
CA LEU A 209 4.88 18.54 10.48
C LEU A 209 5.00 17.02 10.29
N ALA A 210 4.06 16.40 9.57
CA ALA A 210 4.13 14.99 9.19
C ALA A 210 5.39 14.69 8.38
N PHE A 211 5.68 15.51 7.36
CA PHE A 211 6.92 15.38 6.60
C PHE A 211 8.17 15.44 7.49
N LEU A 212 8.25 16.45 8.37
CA LEU A 212 9.43 16.65 9.23
C LEU A 212 9.58 15.54 10.28
N LEU A 213 8.49 15.21 10.98
CA LEU A 213 8.49 14.19 12.05
C LEU A 213 8.72 12.79 11.48
N PHE A 214 8.07 12.44 10.36
CA PHE A 214 8.28 11.16 9.72
C PHE A 214 9.73 10.98 9.30
N ARG A 215 10.31 11.96 8.62
CA ARG A 215 11.73 11.90 8.23
C ARG A 215 12.65 11.87 9.45
N ALA A 216 12.32 12.58 10.53
CA ALA A 216 13.10 12.53 11.75
C ALA A 216 13.05 11.13 12.40
N PHE A 217 11.86 10.53 12.51
CA PHE A 217 11.70 9.22 13.13
C PHE A 217 12.23 8.07 12.27
N ASP A 218 12.13 8.16 10.95
CA ASP A 218 12.77 7.23 10.02
C ASP A 218 14.30 7.25 10.16
N ILE A 219 14.91 8.45 10.22
CA ILE A 219 16.37 8.58 10.35
C ILE A 219 16.86 8.19 11.76
N ILE A 220 16.14 8.62 12.81
CA ILE A 220 16.56 8.41 14.21
C ILE A 220 16.25 6.98 14.68
N LYS A 221 15.18 6.38 14.15
CA LYS A 221 14.61 5.10 14.57
C LYS A 221 14.45 5.03 16.10
N PRO A 222 13.57 5.85 16.71
CA PRO A 222 13.37 5.80 18.16
C PRO A 222 12.86 4.40 18.59
N PRO A 223 13.19 3.90 19.79
CA PRO A 223 12.57 2.68 20.30
C PRO A 223 11.02 2.82 20.28
N PRO A 224 10.27 1.79 19.83
CA PRO A 224 10.67 0.43 19.50
C PRO A 224 11.12 0.20 18.03
N VAL A 225 11.10 1.20 17.14
CA VAL A 225 11.41 1.04 15.69
C VAL A 225 12.76 0.36 15.48
N ARG A 226 13.81 0.80 16.19
CA ARG A 226 15.15 0.22 16.10
C ARG A 226 15.25 -1.27 16.47
N GLN A 227 14.24 -1.82 17.15
CA GLN A 227 14.19 -3.25 17.48
C GLN A 227 13.69 -4.08 16.29
N LEU A 228 12.92 -3.48 15.36
CA LEU A 228 12.44 -4.12 14.13
C LEU A 228 13.56 -4.30 13.11
N ASP A 229 14.48 -3.32 13.02
CA ASP A 229 15.75 -3.37 12.28
C ASP A 229 16.61 -4.63 12.57
N ARG A 230 16.44 -5.23 13.76
CA ARG A 230 17.19 -6.45 14.17
C ARG A 230 16.52 -7.74 13.72
N MET A 231 15.34 -7.66 13.13
CA MET A 231 14.64 -8.81 12.59
C MET A 231 15.22 -9.13 11.20
N GLU A 232 15.90 -10.26 11.07
CA GLU A 232 16.32 -10.81 9.77
C GLU A 232 15.13 -11.40 8.99
N THR A 233 14.01 -10.68 8.95
CA THR A 233 12.77 -11.09 8.30
C THR A 233 12.58 -10.34 6.98
N PRO A 234 12.14 -11.02 5.90
CA PRO A 234 11.79 -10.37 4.64
C PRO A 234 10.84 -9.18 4.85
N GLY A 235 11.21 -8.02 4.28
CA GLY A 235 10.42 -6.79 4.39
C GLY A 235 10.53 -6.05 5.73
N ALA A 236 11.56 -6.32 6.52
CA ALA A 236 11.88 -5.52 7.71
C ALA A 236 11.98 -4.02 7.39
N ILE A 237 12.54 -3.66 6.22
CA ILE A 237 12.61 -2.27 5.73
C ILE A 237 11.22 -1.60 5.68
N VAL A 238 10.18 -2.33 5.27
CA VAL A 238 8.80 -1.81 5.22
C VAL A 238 8.22 -1.65 6.62
N LEU A 239 8.55 -2.56 7.55
CA LEU A 239 8.07 -2.49 8.94
C LEU A 239 8.63 -1.28 9.69
N ASP A 240 9.89 -0.94 9.43
CA ASP A 240 10.56 0.22 10.04
C ASP A 240 9.86 1.53 9.67
N ASP A 241 9.61 1.77 8.38
CA ASP A 241 8.91 2.96 7.89
C ASP A 241 7.45 3.01 8.33
N VAL A 242 6.77 1.85 8.36
CA VAL A 242 5.40 1.76 8.90
C VAL A 242 5.39 2.14 10.38
N ALA A 243 6.36 1.68 11.16
CA ALA A 243 6.45 2.01 12.57
C ALA A 243 6.79 3.50 12.78
N ALA A 244 7.71 4.06 11.99
CA ALA A 244 8.00 5.50 11.98
C ALA A 244 6.76 6.33 11.60
N GLY A 245 6.00 5.88 10.60
CA GLY A 245 4.72 6.46 10.18
C GLY A 245 3.68 6.46 11.30
N LEU A 246 3.54 5.33 12.01
CA LEU A 246 2.62 5.21 13.14
C LEU A 246 3.01 6.11 14.31
N ILE A 247 4.29 6.16 14.68
CA ILE A 247 4.77 7.05 15.76
C ILE A 247 4.55 8.51 15.37
N THR A 248 4.79 8.87 14.09
CA THR A 248 4.48 10.21 13.58
C THR A 248 3.01 10.54 13.73
N ASN A 249 2.13 9.63 13.31
CA ASN A 249 0.69 9.81 13.39
C ASN A 249 0.22 10.03 14.84
N LEU A 250 0.67 9.18 15.77
CA LEU A 250 0.34 9.29 17.18
C LEU A 250 0.86 10.60 17.80
N SER A 251 2.05 11.03 17.40
CA SER A 251 2.64 12.30 17.86
C SER A 251 1.83 13.51 17.39
N LEU A 252 1.38 13.49 16.12
CA LEU A 252 0.53 14.54 15.56
C LEU A 252 -0.87 14.53 16.18
N TRP A 253 -1.44 13.36 16.47
CA TRP A 253 -2.69 13.26 17.22
C TRP A 253 -2.56 13.84 18.63
N ALA A 254 -1.47 13.51 19.34
CA ALA A 254 -1.20 14.09 20.64
C ALA A 254 -1.11 15.62 20.55
N LEU A 255 -0.41 16.15 19.54
CA LEU A 255 -0.37 17.60 19.30
C LEU A 255 -1.78 18.15 19.08
N VAL A 256 -2.56 17.59 18.15
CA VAL A 256 -3.93 18.01 17.81
C VAL A 256 -4.88 17.97 19.00
N ILE A 257 -4.71 17.03 19.93
CA ILE A 257 -5.55 16.90 21.13
C ILE A 257 -5.10 17.89 22.23
N LEU A 258 -3.79 18.05 22.41
CA LEU A 258 -3.21 18.87 23.48
C LEU A 258 -3.19 20.37 23.17
N THR A 259 -3.33 20.72 21.89
CA THR A 259 -3.42 22.11 21.43
C THR A 259 -4.78 22.34 20.78
N PRO A 260 -5.55 23.37 21.17
CA PRO A 260 -6.75 23.74 20.43
C PRO A 260 -6.37 23.97 18.96
N ILE A 261 -6.96 23.23 18.01
CA ILE A 261 -6.59 23.27 16.59
C ILE A 261 -6.76 24.69 16.00
N GLU A 262 -7.64 25.50 16.61
CA GLU A 262 -7.81 26.94 16.33
C GLU A 262 -6.49 27.74 16.52
N GLU A 263 -5.59 27.27 17.39
CA GLU A 263 -4.25 27.82 17.56
C GLU A 263 -3.19 27.12 16.70
N VAL A 264 -3.40 25.88 16.21
CA VAL A 264 -2.38 25.14 15.43
C VAL A 264 -2.35 25.52 13.96
N GLY A 265 -3.37 26.22 13.48
CA GLY A 265 -3.24 27.07 12.29
C GLY A 265 -2.53 28.39 12.59
N LEU A 266 -1.70 28.50 13.63
CA LEU A 266 -1.06 29.67 14.26
C LEU A 266 -1.68 31.09 14.18
N LYS A 267 -2.96 31.27 13.78
CA LYS A 267 -3.74 32.49 13.45
C LYS A 267 -3.89 32.79 11.94
N GLN A 268 -3.54 31.84 11.09
CA GLN A 268 -4.00 31.42 9.75
C GLN A 268 -2.94 30.45 9.20
N VAL A 269 -1.65 30.79 9.18
CA VAL A 269 -0.63 30.86 10.27
C VAL A 269 -0.18 32.30 10.67
N ILE A 270 -1.11 33.27 10.79
CA ILE A 270 -1.13 34.64 11.42
C ILE A 270 -1.77 35.69 10.47
N ASP A 271 -2.91 35.41 9.88
CA ASP A 271 -3.53 36.07 8.72
C ASP A 271 -2.79 35.81 7.38
N PHE A 272 -2.11 34.66 7.30
CA PHE A 272 -0.99 34.37 6.39
C PHE A 272 0.18 35.36 6.60
N ILE A 273 0.14 36.12 7.73
CA ILE A 273 1.08 37.10 8.31
C ILE A 273 0.62 38.60 8.29
N LEU A 274 -0.68 38.94 8.11
CA LEU A 274 -1.31 40.29 8.20
C LEU A 274 -1.31 41.19 6.92
N ALA A 275 -0.67 40.81 5.81
CA ALA A 275 -0.38 41.75 4.72
C ALA A 275 -0.97 41.33 3.38
N ARG A 276 -2.09 41.97 3.07
CA ARG A 276 -2.02 43.08 2.13
C ARG A 276 -2.12 44.37 2.92
#